data_AF-A0AAC9FDF1-F1
#
_entry.id   AF-A0AAC9FDF1-F1
#
_cell.length_a   1.000
_cell.length_b   1.000
_cell.length_c   1.000
_cell.angle_alpha   90.00
_cell.angle_beta   90.00
_cell.angle_gamma   90.00
#
_symmetry.space_group_name_H-M   'P 1'
#
loop_
_entity.id
_entity.type
_entity.pdbx_description
1 polymer ?
#
loop_
_entity_poly.entity_id
_entity_poly.type
_entity_poly.pdbx_seq_one_letter_code
_entity_poly.pdbx_strand_id
1 'polypeptide(L)'
;MVQSILFFVLGFLTAGFVVLLIAPSVWRRAVSVTRQRVEAKLPMTLDEIRADKDSLRAEHAMALRKVEVQLKSAQEKLLTQAVELSRSREAQKAHVTDHADKDRTVGELEAARGSLREDIAKRDEQIKALAAQLVEAESMLEKRAQEIEEIGRLYDEASLSSSNRQIELVSRESEIGKLSDDMSALRSQRKDTDKRVVELEADNKAVREALLAETKRAVELDKRLQQMVSSLSDRDDKLERREAELGRLRETELARVREQLKGPQAAPETAAVNGTAQAMERERLEGRLTTLTRENKRLKGELSKAGRTKSSPSEDSQLREQMHELAAEVVALTARLEGADSPIAKALAASGEARTPVDAPAVISLADRVRALQKPVPAE
;
A
#
# COMPACT_ATOMS: atom_id res chain seq x y z
N MET A 1 198.32 -27.12 -15.21
CA MET A 1 196.90 -27.01 -15.60
C MET A 1 196.05 -26.09 -14.68
N VAL A 2 196.46 -25.81 -13.43
CA VAL A 2 195.70 -24.94 -12.50
C VAL A 2 195.67 -23.46 -12.91
N GLN A 3 196.74 -22.94 -13.52
CA GLN A 3 196.85 -21.53 -13.92
C GLN A 3 195.84 -21.11 -14.99
N SER A 4 195.54 -21.97 -15.98
CA SER A 4 194.57 -21.70 -17.04
C SER A 4 193.13 -21.62 -16.51
N ILE A 5 192.81 -22.43 -15.49
CA ILE A 5 191.50 -22.42 -14.82
C ILE A 5 191.33 -21.13 -14.02
N LEU A 6 192.38 -20.66 -13.32
CA LEU A 6 192.31 -19.42 -12.53
C LEU A 6 192.06 -18.18 -13.40
N PHE A 7 192.73 -18.06 -14.56
CA PHE A 7 192.47 -16.97 -15.50
C PHE A 7 191.07 -17.06 -16.12
N PHE A 8 190.54 -18.27 -16.36
CA PHE A 8 189.18 -18.45 -16.83
C PHE A 8 188.14 -18.02 -15.78
N VAL A 9 188.33 -18.43 -14.52
CA VAL A 9 187.45 -18.03 -13.41
C VAL A 9 187.52 -16.52 -13.18
N LEU A 10 188.71 -15.92 -13.19
CA LEU A 10 188.88 -14.48 -13.02
C LEU A 10 188.26 -13.70 -14.20
N GLY A 11 188.44 -14.17 -15.43
CA GLY A 11 187.78 -13.64 -16.62
C GLY A 11 186.26 -13.74 -16.55
N PHE A 12 185.72 -14.86 -16.08
CA PHE A 12 184.28 -15.04 -15.90
C PHE A 12 183.73 -14.15 -14.78
N LEU A 13 184.43 -14.03 -13.65
CA LEU A 13 184.01 -13.20 -12.52
C LEU A 13 184.02 -11.71 -12.90
N THR A 14 185.04 -11.27 -13.65
CA THR A 14 185.12 -9.88 -14.14
C THR A 14 184.04 -9.58 -15.17
N ALA A 15 183.79 -10.48 -16.13
CA ALA A 15 182.68 -10.34 -17.07
C ALA A 15 181.32 -10.31 -16.36
N GLY A 16 181.11 -11.21 -15.39
CA GLY A 16 179.91 -11.25 -14.56
C GLY A 16 179.71 -9.96 -13.77
N PHE A 17 180.77 -9.41 -13.17
CA PHE A 17 180.73 -8.16 -12.42
C PHE A 17 180.34 -6.97 -13.30
N VAL A 18 180.88 -6.91 -14.52
CA VAL A 18 180.53 -5.86 -15.49
C VAL A 18 179.08 -5.98 -15.95
N VAL A 19 178.58 -7.20 -16.22
CA VAL A 19 177.16 -7.42 -16.55
C VAL A 19 176.26 -6.97 -15.40
N LEU A 20 176.63 -7.27 -14.16
CA LEU A 20 175.82 -6.94 -12.98
C LEU A 20 175.79 -5.42 -12.72
N LEU A 21 176.84 -4.69 -13.08
CA LEU A 21 176.87 -3.21 -13.06
C LEU A 21 176.00 -2.59 -14.15
N ILE A 22 175.97 -3.18 -15.36
CA ILE A 22 175.27 -2.61 -16.51
C ILE A 22 173.78 -3.01 -16.57
N ALA A 23 173.44 -4.22 -16.09
CA ALA A 23 172.09 -4.77 -16.15
C ALA A 23 171.00 -3.85 -15.54
N PRO A 24 171.20 -3.21 -14.37
CA PRO A 24 170.19 -2.32 -13.78
C PRO A 24 169.91 -1.09 -14.64
N SER A 25 170.93 -0.54 -15.30
CA SER A 25 170.83 0.64 -16.16
C SER A 25 170.13 0.32 -17.47
N VAL A 26 170.46 -0.83 -18.08
CA VAL A 26 169.79 -1.30 -19.30
C VAL A 26 168.33 -1.64 -19.01
N TRP A 27 168.01 -2.26 -17.86
CA TRP A 27 166.64 -2.57 -17.47
C TRP A 27 165.81 -1.31 -17.23
N ARG A 28 166.32 -0.31 -16.51
CA ARG A 28 165.63 0.98 -16.31
C ARG A 28 165.29 1.66 -17.63
N ARG A 29 166.22 1.63 -18.60
CA ARG A 29 166.00 2.23 -19.93
C ARG A 29 165.06 1.41 -20.80
N ALA A 30 165.11 0.08 -20.74
CA ALA A 30 164.14 -0.78 -21.41
C ALA A 30 162.71 -0.53 -20.90
N VAL A 31 162.54 -0.39 -19.57
CA VAL A 31 161.24 -0.07 -18.96
C VAL A 31 160.75 1.33 -19.36
N SER A 32 161.62 2.34 -19.41
CA SER A 32 161.20 3.69 -19.82
C SER A 32 160.77 3.75 -21.29
N VAL A 33 161.49 3.08 -22.18
CA VAL A 33 161.19 3.07 -23.62
C VAL A 33 159.93 2.25 -23.91
N THR A 34 159.72 1.14 -23.21
CA THR A 34 158.47 0.36 -23.33
C THR A 34 157.28 1.12 -22.76
N ARG A 35 157.44 1.80 -21.61
CA ARG A 35 156.41 2.69 -21.06
C ARG A 35 156.07 3.84 -22.02
N GLN A 36 157.06 4.53 -22.58
CA GLN A 36 156.85 5.61 -23.57
C GLN A 36 156.19 5.10 -24.86
N ARG A 37 156.53 3.89 -25.34
CA ARG A 37 155.86 3.30 -26.51
C ARG A 37 154.42 2.87 -26.23
N VAL A 38 154.12 2.42 -25.02
CA VAL A 38 152.77 2.05 -24.59
C VAL A 38 151.93 3.32 -24.42
N GLU A 39 152.46 4.34 -23.76
CA GLU A 39 151.82 5.66 -23.60
C GLU A 39 151.62 6.38 -24.95
N ALA A 40 152.52 6.24 -25.93
CA ALA A 40 152.34 6.84 -27.27
C ALA A 40 151.36 6.07 -28.18
N LYS A 41 151.03 4.82 -27.86
CA LYS A 41 150.10 3.98 -28.65
C LYS A 41 148.71 3.88 -28.03
N LEU A 42 148.55 4.24 -26.77
CA LEU A 42 147.25 4.35 -26.11
C LEU A 42 146.80 5.81 -26.19
N PRO A 43 145.66 6.11 -26.82
CA PRO A 43 145.17 7.48 -26.95
C PRO A 43 144.58 8.06 -25.65
N MET A 44 144.84 7.44 -24.48
CA MET A 44 144.26 7.85 -23.19
C MET A 44 145.27 7.73 -22.05
N THR A 45 145.23 8.71 -21.14
CA THR A 45 146.09 8.77 -19.95
C THR A 45 145.57 7.83 -18.84
N LEU A 46 146.43 7.45 -17.89
CA LEU A 46 146.06 6.54 -16.79
C LEU A 46 144.90 7.09 -15.92
N ASP A 47 144.83 8.41 -15.77
CA ASP A 47 143.77 9.07 -15.01
C ASP A 47 142.44 9.09 -15.78
N GLU A 48 142.45 9.18 -17.10
CA GLU A 48 141.25 9.01 -17.94
C GLU A 48 140.70 7.58 -17.88
N ILE A 49 141.56 6.55 -17.87
CA ILE A 49 141.13 5.14 -17.69
C ILE A 49 140.47 4.93 -16.31
N ARG A 50 140.99 5.61 -15.27
CA ARG A 50 140.37 5.58 -13.94
C ARG A 50 139.03 6.30 -13.93
N ALA A 51 138.94 7.45 -14.60
CA ALA A 51 137.69 8.19 -14.77
C ALA A 51 136.64 7.36 -15.52
N ASP A 52 137.00 6.67 -16.60
CA ASP A 52 136.10 5.77 -17.34
C ASP A 52 135.65 4.57 -16.50
N LYS A 53 136.55 4.02 -15.69
CA LYS A 53 136.20 2.94 -14.76
C LYS A 53 135.20 3.41 -13.70
N ASP A 54 135.41 4.60 -13.16
CA ASP A 54 134.50 5.16 -12.15
C ASP A 54 133.19 5.68 -12.78
N SER A 55 133.21 6.14 -14.04
CA SER A 55 132.00 6.49 -14.79
C SER A 55 131.16 5.24 -15.09
N LEU A 56 131.76 4.13 -15.55
CA LEU A 56 131.07 2.85 -15.74
C LEU A 56 130.49 2.31 -14.42
N ARG A 57 131.20 2.45 -13.30
CA ARG A 57 130.68 2.10 -11.97
C ARG A 57 129.49 2.97 -11.59
N ALA A 58 129.54 4.27 -11.87
CA ALA A 58 128.43 5.18 -11.63
C ALA A 58 127.23 4.84 -12.53
N GLU A 59 127.44 4.56 -13.82
CA GLU A 59 126.39 4.14 -14.74
C GLU A 59 125.71 2.86 -14.27
N HIS A 60 126.48 1.84 -13.89
CA HIS A 60 125.92 0.60 -13.36
C HIS A 60 125.19 0.81 -12.02
N ALA A 61 125.72 1.64 -11.12
CA ALA A 61 125.06 1.97 -9.86
C ALA A 61 123.74 2.72 -10.09
N MET A 62 123.71 3.67 -11.04
CA MET A 62 122.50 4.40 -11.42
C MET A 62 121.48 3.52 -12.13
N ALA A 63 121.93 2.63 -13.03
CA ALA A 63 121.07 1.65 -13.69
C ALA A 63 120.44 0.68 -12.66
N LEU A 64 121.24 0.15 -11.74
CA LEU A 64 120.76 -0.69 -10.64
C LEU A 64 119.75 0.08 -9.78
N ARG A 65 120.07 1.32 -9.38
CA ARG A 65 119.16 2.14 -8.58
C ARG A 65 117.86 2.45 -9.31
N LYS A 66 117.91 2.73 -10.61
CA LYS A 66 116.72 2.98 -11.43
C LYS A 66 115.82 1.74 -11.47
N VAL A 67 116.39 0.56 -11.65
CA VAL A 67 115.66 -0.72 -11.62
C VAL A 67 115.08 -0.99 -10.23
N GLU A 68 115.83 -0.75 -9.16
CA GLU A 68 115.33 -0.89 -7.78
C GLU A 68 114.14 0.04 -7.50
N VAL A 69 114.22 1.31 -7.93
CA VAL A 69 113.14 2.28 -7.77
C VAL A 69 111.92 1.87 -8.58
N GLN A 70 112.11 1.42 -9.82
CA GLN A 70 111.01 0.91 -10.66
C GLN A 70 110.37 -0.34 -10.02
N LEU A 71 111.18 -1.29 -9.54
CA LEU A 71 110.70 -2.49 -8.86
C LEU A 71 109.88 -2.15 -7.62
N LYS A 72 110.36 -1.23 -6.77
CA LYS A 72 109.62 -0.76 -5.59
C LYS A 72 108.30 -0.10 -5.99
N SER A 73 108.31 0.79 -6.98
CA SER A 73 107.08 1.45 -7.44
C SER A 73 106.08 0.45 -8.06
N ALA A 74 106.55 -0.60 -8.72
CA ALA A 74 105.72 -1.67 -9.26
C ALA A 74 105.15 -2.55 -8.13
N GLN A 75 105.96 -2.89 -7.12
CA GLN A 75 105.52 -3.61 -5.93
C GLN A 75 104.46 -2.81 -5.15
N GLU A 76 104.67 -1.51 -4.95
CA GLU A 76 103.68 -0.63 -4.31
C GLU A 76 102.35 -0.62 -5.09
N LYS A 77 102.39 -0.48 -6.42
CA LYS A 77 101.19 -0.56 -7.27
C LYS A 77 100.49 -1.91 -7.19
N LEU A 78 101.24 -3.01 -7.16
CA LEU A 78 100.68 -4.35 -7.00
C LEU A 78 99.99 -4.52 -5.64
N LEU A 79 100.59 -3.99 -4.56
CA LEU A 79 99.99 -4.00 -3.23
C LEU A 79 98.71 -3.16 -3.18
N THR A 80 98.72 -1.94 -3.75
CA THR A 80 97.51 -1.11 -3.80
C THR A 80 96.40 -1.79 -4.60
N GLN A 81 96.72 -2.37 -5.76
CA GLN A 81 95.76 -3.13 -6.55
C GLN A 81 95.24 -4.37 -5.83
N ALA A 82 96.09 -5.07 -5.07
CA ALA A 82 95.68 -6.22 -4.27
C ALA A 82 94.69 -5.82 -3.16
N VAL A 83 94.90 -4.66 -2.52
CA VAL A 83 93.98 -4.10 -1.53
C VAL A 83 92.66 -3.69 -2.18
N GLU A 84 92.70 -3.00 -3.33
CA GLU A 84 91.50 -2.61 -4.07
C GLU A 84 90.69 -3.82 -4.55
N LEU A 85 91.34 -4.86 -5.07
CA LEU A 85 90.71 -6.12 -5.44
C LEU A 85 90.10 -6.83 -4.24
N SER A 86 90.74 -6.75 -3.07
CA SER A 86 90.20 -7.34 -1.84
C SER A 86 88.94 -6.59 -1.39
N ARG A 87 88.97 -5.26 -1.41
CA ARG A 87 87.79 -4.40 -1.10
C ARG A 87 86.65 -4.62 -2.09
N SER A 88 86.95 -4.69 -3.39
CA SER A 88 85.90 -4.91 -4.40
C SER A 88 85.29 -6.31 -4.29
N ARG A 89 86.09 -7.34 -3.97
CA ARG A 89 85.58 -8.69 -3.68
C ARG A 89 84.70 -8.71 -2.44
N GLU A 90 85.05 -7.96 -1.39
CA GLU A 90 84.23 -7.86 -0.18
C GLU A 90 82.89 -7.16 -0.46
N ALA A 91 82.92 -6.03 -1.19
CA ALA A 91 81.71 -5.36 -1.66
C ALA A 91 80.84 -6.27 -2.53
N GLN A 92 81.45 -7.02 -3.46
CA GLN A 92 80.72 -7.97 -4.30
C GLN A 92 80.05 -9.07 -3.46
N LYS A 93 80.72 -9.60 -2.43
CA LYS A 93 80.13 -10.58 -1.52
C LYS A 93 78.93 -9.98 -0.77
N ALA A 94 79.05 -8.75 -0.27
CA ALA A 94 77.95 -8.06 0.40
C ALA A 94 76.74 -7.83 -0.53
N HIS A 95 76.99 -7.45 -1.79
CA HIS A 95 75.93 -7.33 -2.79
C HIS A 95 75.27 -8.67 -3.12
N VAL A 96 76.03 -9.75 -3.22
CA VAL A 96 75.48 -11.09 -3.46
C VAL A 96 74.59 -11.54 -2.29
N THR A 97 74.99 -11.29 -1.04
CA THR A 97 74.15 -11.61 0.13
C THR A 97 72.88 -10.77 0.16
N ASP A 98 72.97 -9.46 -0.10
CA ASP A 98 71.81 -8.57 -0.15
C ASP A 98 70.84 -8.95 -1.30
N HIS A 99 71.36 -9.35 -2.46
CA HIS A 99 70.54 -9.90 -3.54
C HIS A 99 69.86 -11.20 -3.14
N ALA A 100 70.56 -12.13 -2.49
CA ALA A 100 69.97 -13.37 -2.02
C ALA A 100 68.84 -13.13 -0.99
N ASP A 101 69.04 -12.19 -0.07
CA ASP A 101 68.02 -11.79 0.91
C ASP A 101 66.81 -11.14 0.22
N LYS A 102 67.04 -10.25 -0.75
CA LYS A 102 65.99 -9.64 -1.56
C LYS A 102 65.21 -10.69 -2.34
N ASP A 103 65.88 -11.61 -3.03
CA ASP A 103 65.24 -12.69 -3.78
C ASP A 103 64.39 -13.58 -2.86
N ARG A 104 64.87 -13.83 -1.63
CA ARG A 104 64.09 -14.53 -0.59
C ARG A 104 62.82 -13.76 -0.25
N THR A 105 62.91 -12.45 0.03
CA THR A 105 61.74 -11.63 0.35
C THR A 105 60.77 -11.50 -0.82
N VAL A 106 61.27 -11.41 -2.06
CA VAL A 106 60.43 -11.40 -3.26
C VAL A 106 59.67 -12.70 -3.39
N GLY A 107 60.32 -13.85 -3.20
CA GLY A 107 59.66 -15.16 -3.21
C GLY A 107 58.58 -15.29 -2.14
N GLU A 108 58.84 -14.82 -0.91
CA GLU A 108 57.85 -14.79 0.18
C GLU A 108 56.65 -13.91 -0.17
N LEU A 109 56.89 -12.70 -0.71
CA LEU A 109 55.83 -11.78 -1.13
C LEU A 109 55.03 -12.31 -2.32
N GLU A 110 55.67 -12.99 -3.27
CA GLU A 110 55.00 -13.62 -4.41
C GLU A 110 54.12 -14.78 -3.97
N ALA A 111 54.60 -15.62 -3.04
CA ALA A 111 53.80 -16.68 -2.44
C ALA A 111 52.61 -16.13 -1.66
N ALA A 112 52.82 -15.09 -0.84
CA ALA A 112 51.75 -14.41 -0.11
C ALA A 112 50.72 -13.79 -1.08
N ARG A 113 51.17 -13.11 -2.14
CA ARG A 113 50.30 -12.57 -3.19
C ARG A 113 49.52 -13.67 -3.92
N GLY A 114 50.13 -14.82 -4.15
CA GLY A 114 49.47 -16.01 -4.70
C GLY A 114 48.32 -16.48 -3.82
N SER A 115 48.59 -16.69 -2.52
CA SER A 115 47.57 -17.11 -1.55
C SER A 115 46.42 -16.11 -1.42
N LEU A 116 46.71 -14.81 -1.35
CA LEU A 116 45.69 -13.76 -1.29
C LEU A 116 44.82 -13.72 -2.55
N ARG A 117 45.39 -13.96 -3.74
CA ARG A 117 44.61 -14.06 -4.98
C ARG A 117 43.70 -15.27 -5.00
N GLU A 118 44.15 -16.40 -4.47
CA GLU A 118 43.31 -17.59 -4.33
C GLU A 118 42.16 -17.36 -3.35
N ASP A 119 42.43 -16.69 -2.22
CA ASP A 119 41.40 -16.33 -1.23
C ASP A 119 40.39 -15.32 -1.79
N ILE A 120 40.85 -14.33 -2.57
CA ILE A 120 39.96 -13.40 -3.29
C ILE A 120 39.09 -14.18 -4.28
N ALA A 121 39.66 -15.08 -5.09
CA ALA A 121 38.89 -15.89 -6.04
C ALA A 121 37.84 -16.77 -5.34
N LYS A 122 38.19 -17.39 -4.20
CA LYS A 122 37.24 -18.16 -3.37
C LYS A 122 36.12 -17.28 -2.83
N ARG A 123 36.43 -16.08 -2.34
CA ARG A 123 35.43 -15.13 -1.84
C ARG A 123 34.54 -14.60 -2.95
N ASP A 124 35.07 -14.31 -4.12
CA ASP A 124 34.28 -13.88 -5.28
C ASP A 124 33.29 -14.98 -5.70
N GLU A 125 33.70 -16.25 -5.66
CA GLU A 125 32.81 -17.38 -5.94
C GLU A 125 31.72 -17.53 -4.86
N GLN A 126 32.08 -17.36 -3.59
CA GLN A 126 31.09 -17.34 -2.49
C GLN A 126 30.11 -16.18 -2.63
N ILE A 127 30.57 -14.98 -3.00
CA ILE A 127 29.72 -13.81 -3.23
C ILE A 127 28.75 -14.08 -4.38
N LYS A 128 29.21 -14.66 -5.50
CA LYS A 128 28.34 -15.03 -6.62
C LYS A 128 27.29 -16.07 -6.21
N ALA A 129 27.70 -17.09 -5.46
CA ALA A 129 26.77 -18.11 -4.97
C ALA A 129 25.71 -17.52 -4.03
N LEU A 130 26.12 -16.67 -3.08
CA LEU A 130 25.20 -15.98 -2.17
C LEU A 130 24.29 -14.99 -2.90
N ALA A 131 24.81 -14.27 -3.90
CA ALA A 131 24.00 -13.38 -4.72
C ALA A 131 22.95 -14.14 -5.54
N ALA A 132 23.29 -15.31 -6.09
CA ALA A 132 22.33 -16.16 -6.77
C ALA A 132 21.24 -16.68 -5.80
N GLN A 133 21.62 -17.10 -4.60
CA GLN A 133 20.69 -17.51 -3.55
C GLN A 133 19.77 -16.35 -3.10
N LEU A 134 20.30 -15.13 -3.01
CA LEU A 134 19.51 -13.95 -2.69
C LEU A 134 18.44 -13.69 -3.75
N VAL A 135 18.81 -13.70 -5.04
CA VAL A 135 17.87 -13.49 -6.15
C VAL A 135 16.80 -14.60 -6.18
N GLU A 136 17.19 -15.85 -5.93
CA GLU A 136 16.22 -16.95 -5.82
C GLU A 136 15.26 -16.74 -4.65
N ALA A 137 15.77 -16.37 -3.47
CA ALA A 137 14.95 -16.09 -2.30
C ALA A 137 14.01 -14.89 -2.50
N GLU A 138 14.47 -13.81 -3.12
CA GLU A 138 13.65 -12.66 -3.51
C GLU A 138 12.53 -13.08 -4.47
N SER A 139 12.83 -13.90 -5.48
CA SER A 139 11.81 -14.42 -6.40
C SER A 139 10.77 -15.30 -5.71
N MET A 140 11.17 -16.05 -4.68
CA MET A 140 10.27 -16.87 -3.88
C MET A 140 9.40 -16.00 -2.97
N LEU A 141 9.96 -14.96 -2.37
CA LEU A 141 9.20 -14.00 -1.56
C LEU A 141 8.18 -13.24 -2.41
N GLU A 142 8.53 -12.84 -3.62
CA GLU A 142 7.62 -12.18 -4.57
C GLU A 142 6.43 -13.09 -4.90
N LYS A 143 6.67 -14.37 -5.20
CA LYS A 143 5.60 -15.36 -5.42
C LYS A 143 4.72 -15.54 -4.20
N ARG A 144 5.31 -15.62 -3.00
CA ARG A 144 4.54 -15.72 -1.75
C ARG A 144 3.71 -14.46 -1.48
N ALA A 145 4.23 -13.28 -1.80
CA ALA A 145 3.49 -12.03 -1.68
C ALA A 145 2.27 -12.01 -2.62
N GLN A 146 2.45 -12.48 -3.86
CA GLN A 146 1.34 -12.64 -4.83
C GLN A 146 0.30 -13.65 -4.33
N GLU A 147 0.73 -14.83 -3.83
CA GLU A 147 -0.18 -15.82 -3.25
C GLU A 147 -0.97 -15.26 -2.05
N ILE A 148 -0.33 -14.46 -1.19
CA ILE A 148 -1.00 -13.82 -0.05
C ILE A 148 -2.01 -12.79 -0.53
N GLU A 149 -1.69 -12.00 -1.56
CA GLU A 149 -2.62 -11.03 -2.14
C GLU A 149 -3.83 -11.74 -2.77
N GLU A 150 -3.61 -12.82 -3.51
CA GLU A 150 -4.67 -13.64 -4.09
C GLU A 150 -5.58 -14.24 -3.01
N ILE A 151 -5.00 -14.84 -1.96
CA ILE A 151 -5.76 -15.36 -0.83
C ILE A 151 -6.52 -14.25 -0.11
N GLY A 152 -5.92 -13.06 0.04
CA GLY A 152 -6.57 -11.89 0.61
C GLY A 152 -7.80 -11.46 -0.18
N ARG A 153 -7.70 -11.37 -1.52
CA ARG A 153 -8.83 -11.07 -2.41
C ARG A 153 -9.94 -12.12 -2.29
N LEU A 154 -9.58 -13.40 -2.28
CA LEU A 154 -10.55 -14.49 -2.12
C LEU A 154 -11.24 -14.44 -0.76
N TYR A 155 -10.51 -14.08 0.30
CA TYR A 155 -11.07 -13.90 1.64
C TYR A 155 -12.06 -12.73 1.68
N ASP A 156 -11.70 -11.59 1.10
CA ASP A 156 -12.59 -10.42 1.04
C ASP A 156 -13.86 -10.73 0.24
N GLU A 157 -13.74 -11.39 -0.91
CA GLU A 157 -14.89 -11.84 -1.70
C GLU A 157 -15.77 -12.83 -0.93
N ALA A 158 -15.17 -13.81 -0.25
CA ALA A 158 -15.91 -14.77 0.59
C ALA A 158 -16.61 -14.07 1.77
N SER A 159 -15.96 -13.09 2.39
CA SER A 159 -16.50 -12.28 3.50
C SER A 159 -17.68 -11.42 3.04
N LEU A 160 -17.56 -10.76 1.88
CA LEU A 160 -18.64 -10.00 1.26
C LEU A 160 -19.81 -10.91 0.87
N SER A 161 -19.54 -12.08 0.27
CA SER A 161 -20.56 -13.06 -0.07
C SER A 161 -21.30 -13.58 1.18
N SER A 162 -20.57 -13.84 2.27
CA SER A 162 -21.15 -14.25 3.54
C SER A 162 -22.02 -13.14 4.14
N SER A 163 -21.53 -11.91 4.14
CA SER A 163 -22.28 -10.74 4.64
C SER A 163 -23.56 -10.51 3.81
N ASN A 164 -23.48 -10.65 2.49
CA ASN A 164 -24.65 -10.56 1.62
C ASN A 164 -25.66 -11.68 1.91
N ARG A 165 -25.20 -12.94 2.08
CA ARG A 165 -26.09 -14.04 2.51
C ARG A 165 -26.72 -13.78 3.87
N GLN A 166 -26.00 -13.18 4.82
CA GLN A 166 -26.56 -12.82 6.12
C GLN A 166 -27.66 -11.75 5.99
N ILE A 167 -27.44 -10.72 5.16
CA ILE A 167 -28.46 -9.71 4.86
C ILE A 167 -29.69 -10.36 4.20
N GLU A 168 -29.48 -11.25 3.24
CA GLU A 168 -30.57 -12.01 2.61
C GLU A 168 -31.33 -12.85 3.62
N LEU A 169 -30.65 -13.56 4.52
CA LEU A 169 -31.27 -14.34 5.58
C LEU A 169 -32.12 -13.47 6.52
N VAL A 170 -31.58 -12.33 6.98
CA VAL A 170 -32.32 -11.39 7.84
C VAL A 170 -33.53 -10.80 7.11
N SER A 171 -33.39 -10.50 5.81
CA SER A 171 -34.51 -10.06 4.97
C SER A 171 -35.60 -11.13 4.87
N ARG A 172 -35.23 -12.39 4.61
CA ARG A 172 -36.16 -13.53 4.58
C ARG A 172 -36.81 -13.79 5.93
N GLU A 173 -36.09 -13.64 7.03
CA GLU A 173 -36.64 -13.78 8.38
C GLU A 173 -37.64 -12.66 8.70
N SER A 174 -37.37 -11.43 8.24
CA SER A 174 -38.34 -10.32 8.31
C SER A 174 -39.60 -10.60 7.47
N GLU A 175 -39.45 -11.13 6.25
CA GLU A 175 -40.59 -11.56 5.41
C GLU A 175 -41.41 -12.65 6.08
N ILE A 176 -40.77 -13.66 6.68
CA ILE A 176 -41.43 -14.73 7.45
C ILE A 176 -42.16 -14.14 8.65
N GLY A 177 -41.55 -13.18 9.36
CA GLY A 177 -42.19 -12.46 10.47
C GLY A 177 -43.47 -11.75 10.03
N LYS A 178 -43.42 -10.97 8.94
CA LYS A 178 -44.60 -10.30 8.37
C LYS A 178 -45.68 -11.28 7.97
N LEU A 179 -45.33 -12.36 7.27
CA LEU A 179 -46.28 -13.41 6.87
C LEU A 179 -46.89 -14.11 8.09
N SER A 180 -46.13 -14.31 9.17
CA SER A 180 -46.62 -14.86 10.43
C SER A 180 -47.61 -13.91 11.10
N ASP A 181 -47.31 -12.62 11.14
CA ASP A 181 -48.20 -11.59 11.68
C ASP A 181 -49.50 -11.50 10.86
N ASP A 182 -49.39 -11.46 9.53
CA ASP A 182 -50.54 -11.50 8.62
C ASP A 182 -51.37 -12.77 8.82
N MET A 183 -50.73 -13.92 8.98
CA MET A 183 -51.42 -15.18 9.27
C MET A 183 -52.15 -15.12 10.62
N SER A 184 -51.57 -14.49 11.63
CA SER A 184 -52.21 -14.31 12.94
C SER A 184 -53.39 -13.34 12.87
N ALA A 185 -53.27 -12.26 12.09
CA ALA A 185 -54.32 -11.28 11.84
C ALA A 185 -55.48 -11.89 11.03
N LEU A 186 -55.18 -12.69 10.00
CA LEU A 186 -56.18 -13.42 9.24
C LEU A 186 -56.88 -14.47 10.12
N ARG A 187 -56.16 -15.14 11.03
CA ARG A 187 -56.78 -16.06 12.00
C ARG A 187 -57.69 -15.34 12.99
N SER A 188 -57.30 -14.18 13.51
CA SER A 188 -58.15 -13.39 14.42
C SER A 188 -59.36 -12.83 13.69
N GLN A 189 -59.19 -12.30 12.47
CA GLN A 189 -60.27 -11.86 11.62
C GLN A 189 -61.24 -13.00 11.33
N ARG A 190 -60.74 -14.20 10.99
CA ARG A 190 -61.58 -15.38 10.79
C ARG A 190 -62.37 -15.74 12.05
N LYS A 191 -61.73 -15.71 13.23
CA LYS A 191 -62.41 -15.97 14.50
C LYS A 191 -63.50 -14.93 14.77
N ASP A 192 -63.26 -13.66 14.47
CA ASP A 192 -64.26 -12.60 14.66
C ASP A 192 -65.38 -12.68 13.62
N THR A 193 -65.10 -13.07 12.38
CA THR A 193 -66.16 -13.36 11.40
C THR A 193 -66.97 -14.58 11.81
N ASP A 194 -66.34 -15.64 12.32
CA ASP A 194 -67.05 -16.83 12.79
C ASP A 194 -67.96 -16.48 13.98
N LYS A 195 -67.49 -15.65 14.93
CA LYS A 195 -68.35 -15.11 16.02
C LYS A 195 -69.52 -14.31 15.46
N ARG A 196 -69.27 -13.39 14.51
CA ARG A 196 -70.33 -12.60 13.87
C ARG A 196 -71.34 -13.48 13.15
N VAL A 197 -70.91 -14.55 12.50
CA VAL A 197 -71.80 -15.52 11.86
C VAL A 197 -72.66 -16.21 12.92
N VAL A 198 -72.08 -16.66 14.03
CA VAL A 198 -72.83 -17.28 15.13
C VAL A 198 -73.82 -16.29 15.78
N GLU A 199 -73.42 -15.04 15.99
CA GLU A 199 -74.30 -13.97 16.49
C GLU A 199 -75.44 -13.69 15.52
N LEU A 200 -75.14 -13.53 14.23
CA LEU A 200 -76.16 -13.34 13.18
C LEU A 200 -77.09 -14.55 13.05
N GLU A 201 -76.59 -15.77 13.24
CA GLU A 201 -77.42 -16.98 13.28
C GLU A 201 -78.34 -17.00 14.50
N ALA A 202 -77.83 -16.57 15.67
CA ALA A 202 -78.62 -16.43 16.89
C ALA A 202 -79.69 -15.33 16.74
N ASP A 203 -79.33 -14.17 16.19
CA ASP A 203 -80.24 -13.06 15.89
C ASP A 203 -81.28 -13.50 14.86
N ASN A 204 -80.89 -14.21 13.80
CA ASN A 204 -81.85 -14.77 12.82
C ASN A 204 -82.82 -15.77 13.48
N LYS A 205 -82.34 -16.61 14.42
CA LYS A 205 -83.22 -17.50 15.19
C LYS A 205 -84.17 -16.69 16.08
N ALA A 206 -83.68 -15.70 16.81
CA ALA A 206 -84.50 -14.83 17.65
C ALA A 206 -85.54 -14.04 16.84
N VAL A 207 -85.16 -13.50 15.67
CA VAL A 207 -86.09 -12.83 14.74
C VAL A 207 -87.13 -13.81 14.20
N ARG A 208 -86.74 -15.04 13.84
CA ARG A 208 -87.69 -16.08 13.42
C ARG A 208 -88.66 -16.45 14.55
N GLU A 209 -88.18 -16.60 15.78
CA GLU A 209 -89.02 -16.87 16.94
C GLU A 209 -89.95 -15.71 17.26
N ALA A 210 -89.47 -14.47 17.18
CA ALA A 210 -90.28 -13.27 17.32
C ALA A 210 -91.35 -13.18 16.22
N LEU A 211 -91.00 -13.48 14.97
CA LEU A 211 -91.95 -13.55 13.86
C LEU A 211 -92.99 -14.65 14.08
N LEU A 212 -92.59 -15.82 14.60
CA LEU A 212 -93.53 -16.88 14.99
C LEU A 212 -94.44 -16.45 16.14
N ALA A 213 -93.94 -15.67 17.09
CA ALA A 213 -94.74 -15.12 18.18
C ALA A 213 -95.73 -14.05 17.67
N GLU A 214 -95.29 -13.12 16.81
CA GLU A 214 -96.15 -12.12 16.19
C GLU A 214 -97.19 -12.73 15.25
N THR A 215 -96.84 -13.76 14.46
CA THR A 215 -97.81 -14.48 13.63
C THR A 215 -98.82 -15.23 14.48
N LYS A 216 -98.42 -15.84 15.61
CA LYS A 216 -99.36 -16.42 16.58
C LYS A 216 -100.28 -15.35 17.20
N ARG A 217 -99.74 -14.20 17.61
CA ARG A 217 -100.53 -13.06 18.10
C ARG A 217 -101.49 -12.54 17.04
N ALA A 218 -101.05 -12.44 15.79
CA ALA A 218 -101.89 -12.05 14.66
C ALA A 218 -103.02 -13.05 14.44
N VAL A 219 -102.75 -14.36 14.49
CA VAL A 219 -103.79 -15.41 14.42
C VAL A 219 -104.74 -15.35 15.63
N GLU A 220 -104.25 -15.08 16.84
CA GLU A 220 -105.10 -14.88 18.02
C GLU A 220 -105.97 -13.63 17.90
N LEU A 221 -105.42 -12.52 17.41
CA LEU A 221 -106.16 -11.29 17.12
C LEU A 221 -107.19 -11.52 16.01
N ASP A 222 -106.84 -12.27 14.97
CA ASP A 222 -107.75 -12.63 13.87
C ASP A 222 -108.88 -13.53 14.37
N LYS A 223 -108.59 -14.50 15.26
CA LYS A 223 -109.63 -15.27 15.97
C LYS A 223 -110.52 -14.39 16.83
N ARG A 224 -109.97 -13.40 17.55
CA ARG A 224 -110.77 -12.43 18.33
C ARG A 224 -111.61 -11.55 17.41
N LEU A 225 -111.09 -11.14 16.26
CA LEU A 225 -111.85 -10.42 15.24
C LEU A 225 -112.98 -11.30 14.70
N GLN A 226 -112.71 -12.56 14.35
CA GLN A 226 -113.74 -13.52 13.94
C GLN A 226 -114.80 -13.73 15.03
N GLN A 227 -114.39 -13.83 16.30
CA GLN A 227 -115.32 -13.91 17.43
C GLN A 227 -116.16 -12.64 17.56
N MET A 228 -115.55 -11.45 17.44
CA MET A 228 -116.27 -10.17 17.46
C MET A 228 -117.22 -10.05 16.28
N VAL A 229 -116.81 -10.44 15.07
CA VAL A 229 -117.65 -10.48 13.87
C VAL A 229 -118.79 -11.47 14.04
N SER A 230 -118.56 -12.67 14.59
CA SER A 230 -119.63 -13.62 14.89
C SER A 230 -120.58 -13.09 15.97
N SER A 231 -120.07 -12.38 16.98
CA SER A 231 -120.91 -11.75 18.01
C SER A 231 -121.71 -10.57 17.47
N LEU A 232 -121.18 -9.87 16.45
CA LEU A 232 -121.91 -8.84 15.72
C LEU A 232 -122.96 -9.50 14.83
N SER A 233 -122.63 -10.56 14.09
CA SER A 233 -123.60 -11.35 13.33
C SER A 233 -124.70 -11.93 14.22
N ASP A 234 -124.40 -12.47 15.39
CA ASP A 234 -125.41 -12.97 16.34
C ASP A 234 -126.28 -11.84 16.90
N ARG A 235 -125.72 -10.62 17.02
CA ARG A 235 -126.49 -9.42 17.41
C ARG A 235 -127.35 -8.92 16.24
N ASP A 236 -126.83 -8.95 15.02
CA ASP A 236 -127.55 -8.59 13.81
C ASP A 236 -128.68 -9.60 13.55
N ASP A 237 -128.45 -10.90 13.70
CA ASP A 237 -129.48 -11.96 13.67
C ASP A 237 -130.54 -11.76 14.77
N LYS A 238 -130.13 -11.31 15.97
CA LYS A 238 -131.09 -10.97 17.04
C LYS A 238 -131.90 -9.73 16.70
N LEU A 239 -131.28 -8.73 16.07
CA LEU A 239 -131.98 -7.55 15.56
C LEU A 239 -132.94 -7.95 14.44
N GLU A 240 -132.52 -8.79 13.51
CA GLU A 240 -133.35 -9.28 12.40
C GLU A 240 -134.52 -10.14 12.90
N ARG A 241 -134.32 -10.97 13.94
CA ARG A 241 -135.41 -11.69 14.62
C ARG A 241 -136.38 -10.76 15.35
N ARG A 242 -135.87 -9.71 16.01
CA ARG A 242 -136.71 -8.66 16.63
C ARG A 242 -137.50 -7.87 15.58
N GLU A 243 -136.89 -7.62 14.42
CA GLU A 243 -137.54 -6.98 13.28
C GLU A 243 -138.59 -7.90 12.63
N ALA A 244 -138.33 -9.21 12.54
CA ALA A 244 -139.31 -10.21 12.08
C ALA A 244 -140.49 -10.40 13.05
N GLU A 245 -140.26 -10.31 14.36
CA GLU A 245 -141.33 -10.29 15.38
C GLU A 245 -142.16 -9.00 15.30
N LEU A 246 -141.53 -7.85 15.05
CA LEU A 246 -142.23 -6.59 14.73
C LEU A 246 -142.99 -6.68 13.39
N GLY A 247 -142.48 -7.44 12.43
CA GLY A 247 -143.16 -7.74 11.16
C GLY A 247 -144.43 -8.55 11.35
N ARG A 248 -144.40 -9.62 12.16
CA ARG A 248 -145.57 -10.48 12.45
C ARG A 248 -146.65 -9.78 13.27
N LEU A 249 -146.27 -8.86 14.17
CA LEU A 249 -147.22 -8.00 14.90
C LEU A 249 -147.88 -6.95 14.00
N ARG A 250 -147.15 -6.45 12.97
CA ARG A 250 -147.71 -5.59 11.93
C ARG A 250 -148.62 -6.36 10.98
N GLU A 251 -148.33 -7.63 10.68
CA GLU A 251 -149.13 -8.49 9.80
C GLU A 251 -150.52 -8.84 10.39
N THR A 252 -150.64 -8.93 11.72
CA THR A 252 -151.92 -9.12 12.43
C THR A 252 -152.77 -7.85 12.58
N GLU A 253 -152.19 -6.66 12.49
CA GLU A 253 -152.94 -5.39 12.46
C GLU A 253 -153.27 -4.90 11.02
N LEU A 254 -152.54 -5.39 10.01
CA LEU A 254 -152.71 -5.01 8.59
C LEU A 254 -153.86 -5.73 7.84
N ALA A 255 -154.62 -6.60 8.52
CA ALA A 255 -155.84 -7.22 7.96
C ALA A 255 -157.15 -6.47 8.34
N ARG A 256 -157.10 -5.42 9.18
CA ARG A 256 -158.29 -4.66 9.62
C ARG A 256 -158.34 -3.17 9.24
N VAL A 257 -157.29 -2.60 8.63
CA VAL A 257 -157.31 -1.22 8.12
C VAL A 257 -156.59 -1.16 6.76
N ARG A 258 -157.03 -2.00 5.82
CA ARG A 258 -156.68 -1.93 4.39
C ARG A 258 -157.81 -1.25 3.61
N GLU A 259 -158.25 -0.11 4.12
CA GLU A 259 -159.14 0.82 3.45
C GLU A 259 -158.79 2.24 3.89
N GLN A 260 -157.69 2.77 3.36
CA GLN A 260 -157.56 4.18 2.99
C GLN A 260 -156.25 4.45 2.25
N LEU A 261 -156.43 5.23 1.19
CA LEU A 261 -155.56 5.38 0.04
C LEU A 261 -154.45 6.43 0.21
N LYS A 262 -153.42 6.21 -0.61
CA LYS A 262 -152.62 7.19 -1.40
C LYS A 262 -151.52 7.99 -0.70
N GLY A 263 -150.36 7.95 -1.35
CA GLY A 263 -149.46 9.10 -1.47
C GLY A 263 -147.98 8.75 -1.71
N PRO A 264 -147.43 9.02 -2.91
CA PRO A 264 -145.99 8.97 -3.18
C PRO A 264 -145.36 10.38 -3.18
N GLN A 265 -144.06 10.52 -2.85
CA GLN A 265 -143.06 11.37 -3.53
C GLN A 265 -141.74 11.57 -2.74
N ALA A 266 -140.64 11.60 -3.52
CA ALA A 266 -139.52 12.55 -3.53
C ALA A 266 -138.41 12.56 -2.45
N ALA A 267 -137.20 12.86 -2.95
CA ALA A 267 -135.85 12.94 -2.35
C ALA A 267 -135.56 14.36 -1.75
N PRO A 268 -134.31 14.91 -1.63
CA PRO A 268 -132.93 14.40 -1.34
C PRO A 268 -132.15 15.27 -0.28
N GLU A 269 -130.81 15.11 -0.21
CA GLU A 269 -129.72 16.04 0.25
C GLU A 269 -129.38 16.10 1.76
N THR A 270 -128.14 16.29 2.27
CA THR A 270 -126.91 17.07 1.90
C THR A 270 -125.68 16.51 2.68
N ALA A 271 -124.48 16.37 2.08
CA ALA A 271 -123.29 17.27 2.07
C ALA A 271 -122.44 17.30 3.39
N ALA A 272 -121.12 17.52 3.47
CA ALA A 272 -119.94 17.46 2.58
C ALA A 272 -118.70 17.97 3.40
N VAL A 273 -117.48 17.75 2.87
CA VAL A 273 -116.25 18.60 2.94
C VAL A 273 -115.09 18.28 3.93
N ASN A 274 -113.96 17.84 3.32
CA ASN A 274 -112.52 18.25 3.37
C ASN A 274 -111.85 18.66 4.70
N GLY A 275 -110.56 18.44 5.00
CA GLY A 275 -109.37 18.22 4.17
C GLY A 275 -108.29 19.29 4.47
N THR A 276 -107.46 19.13 5.50
CA THR A 276 -106.30 20.02 5.85
C THR A 276 -105.25 19.33 6.74
N ALA A 277 -104.36 18.51 6.17
CA ALA A 277 -103.21 17.93 6.92
C ALA A 277 -101.84 18.06 6.22
N GLN A 278 -101.76 18.67 5.03
CA GLN A 278 -100.54 18.68 4.20
C GLN A 278 -99.74 20.01 4.22
N ALA A 279 -100.09 20.95 5.10
CA ALA A 279 -99.37 22.23 5.23
C ALA A 279 -98.25 22.23 6.30
N MET A 280 -98.36 21.39 7.34
CA MET A 280 -97.38 21.36 8.45
C MET A 280 -96.15 20.47 8.20
N GLU A 281 -96.20 19.59 7.19
CA GLU A 281 -95.08 18.69 6.86
C GLU A 281 -94.01 19.33 5.98
N ARG A 282 -94.36 20.35 5.17
CA ARG A 282 -93.41 21.05 4.29
C ARG A 282 -92.47 21.99 5.05
N GLU A 283 -92.97 22.71 6.05
CA GLU A 283 -92.17 23.61 6.89
C GLU A 283 -91.13 22.84 7.74
N ARG A 284 -91.49 21.63 8.20
CA ARG A 284 -90.61 20.76 8.99
C ARG A 284 -89.47 20.13 8.16
N LEU A 285 -89.68 19.95 6.85
CA LEU A 285 -88.67 19.43 5.91
C LEU A 285 -87.70 20.53 5.43
N GLU A 286 -88.18 21.76 5.25
CA GLU A 286 -87.35 22.91 4.89
C GLU A 286 -86.36 23.30 5.99
N GLY A 287 -86.78 23.22 7.27
CA GLY A 287 -85.89 23.41 8.42
C GLY A 287 -84.73 22.39 8.46
N ARG A 288 -84.98 21.14 8.04
CA ARG A 288 -83.97 20.07 8.08
C ARG A 288 -82.94 20.18 6.95
N LEU A 289 -83.37 20.67 5.78
CA LEU A 289 -82.48 20.97 4.65
C LEU A 289 -81.48 22.10 4.95
N THR A 290 -81.89 23.13 5.69
CA THR A 290 -80.98 24.24 6.06
C THR A 290 -79.95 23.86 7.12
N THR A 291 -80.30 22.93 8.03
CA THR A 291 -79.34 22.36 8.99
C THR A 291 -78.30 21.47 8.31
N LEU A 292 -78.72 20.61 7.38
CA LEU A 292 -77.81 19.71 6.64
C LEU A 292 -76.90 20.46 5.66
N THR A 293 -77.33 21.59 5.09
CA THR A 293 -76.47 22.43 4.24
C THR A 293 -75.40 23.17 5.05
N ARG A 294 -75.70 23.58 6.29
CA ARG A 294 -74.70 24.15 7.21
C ARG A 294 -73.67 23.12 7.66
N GLU A 295 -74.10 21.89 7.93
CA GLU A 295 -73.19 20.78 8.26
C GLU A 295 -72.31 20.37 7.08
N ASN A 296 -72.86 20.32 5.86
CA ASN A 296 -72.05 20.09 4.64
C ASN A 296 -71.01 21.19 4.40
N LYS A 297 -71.37 22.45 4.66
CA LYS A 297 -70.43 23.58 4.53
C LYS A 297 -69.34 23.52 5.62
N ARG A 298 -69.66 23.06 6.82
CA ARG A 298 -68.71 22.84 7.93
C ARG A 298 -67.76 21.68 7.63
N LEU A 299 -68.27 20.55 7.17
CA LEU A 299 -67.47 19.38 6.79
C LEU A 299 -66.55 19.66 5.59
N LYS A 300 -66.98 20.46 4.61
CA LYS A 300 -66.09 20.96 3.53
C LYS A 300 -64.97 21.87 4.06
N GLY A 301 -65.24 22.67 5.10
CA GLY A 301 -64.25 23.49 5.78
C GLY A 301 -63.20 22.65 6.51
N GLU A 302 -63.63 21.59 7.20
CA GLU A 302 -62.76 20.65 7.92
C GLU A 302 -61.91 19.80 6.96
N LEU A 303 -62.47 19.35 5.82
CA LEU A 303 -61.72 18.63 4.78
C LEU A 303 -60.63 19.52 4.12
N SER A 304 -60.91 20.81 3.93
CA SER A 304 -59.93 21.77 3.37
C SER A 304 -58.78 22.09 4.32
N LYS A 305 -58.98 21.90 5.63
CA LYS A 305 -57.93 22.03 6.66
C LYS A 305 -57.10 20.75 6.78
N ALA A 306 -57.71 19.57 6.60
CA ALA A 306 -57.00 18.29 6.58
C ALA A 306 -56.11 18.09 5.33
N GLY A 307 -56.47 18.70 4.19
CA GLY A 307 -55.66 18.66 2.95
C GLY A 307 -54.47 19.63 2.91
N ARG A 308 -54.18 20.36 4.01
CA ARG A 308 -53.07 21.34 4.11
C ARG A 308 -52.16 21.07 5.31
N THR A 309 -51.95 19.80 5.68
CA THR A 309 -50.76 19.39 6.43
C THR A 309 -49.53 19.61 5.56
N LYS A 310 -49.02 20.84 5.62
CA LYS A 310 -47.68 21.23 5.18
C LYS A 310 -46.67 20.35 5.91
N SER A 311 -45.69 19.81 5.19
CA SER A 311 -44.41 19.41 5.79
C SER A 311 -43.92 20.57 6.65
N SER A 312 -43.42 20.26 7.85
CA SER A 312 -42.87 21.29 8.71
C SER A 312 -41.71 21.97 7.97
N PRO A 313 -41.58 23.31 7.97
CA PRO A 313 -40.41 23.99 7.41
C PRO A 313 -39.07 23.42 7.91
N SER A 314 -39.09 22.81 9.11
CA SER A 314 -37.97 22.09 9.73
C SER A 314 -37.65 20.76 9.03
N GLU A 315 -38.66 19.96 8.68
CA GLU A 315 -38.47 18.68 7.98
C GLU A 315 -37.97 18.92 6.56
N ASP A 316 -38.51 19.95 5.91
CA ASP A 316 -38.14 20.39 4.59
C ASP A 316 -36.70 20.96 4.56
N SER A 317 -36.25 21.65 5.63
CA SER A 317 -34.85 22.04 5.79
C SER A 317 -33.93 20.86 6.12
N GLN A 318 -34.38 19.89 6.92
CA GLN A 318 -33.61 18.69 7.24
C GLN A 318 -33.39 17.82 6.01
N LEU A 319 -34.41 17.65 5.18
CA LEU A 319 -34.30 16.90 3.92
C LEU A 319 -33.31 17.59 2.97
N ARG A 320 -33.33 18.92 2.90
CA ARG A 320 -32.37 19.70 2.11
C ARG A 320 -30.95 19.54 2.64
N GLU A 321 -30.75 19.57 3.96
CA GLU A 321 -29.44 19.36 4.58
C GLU A 321 -28.90 17.95 4.27
N GLN A 322 -29.73 16.92 4.42
CA GLN A 322 -29.40 15.53 4.12
C GLN A 322 -29.08 15.31 2.64
N MET A 323 -29.82 15.96 1.74
CA MET A 323 -29.51 15.90 0.30
C MET A 323 -28.19 16.58 -0.04
N HIS A 324 -27.85 17.70 0.61
CA HIS A 324 -26.57 18.38 0.41
C HIS A 324 -25.39 17.58 0.99
N GLU A 325 -25.59 16.87 2.10
CA GLU A 325 -24.59 15.99 2.70
C GLU A 325 -24.32 14.75 1.83
N LEU A 326 -25.38 14.07 1.38
CA LEU A 326 -25.26 12.92 0.48
C LEU A 326 -24.63 13.31 -0.86
N ALA A 327 -25.00 14.47 -1.41
CA ALA A 327 -24.38 14.97 -2.64
C ALA A 327 -22.88 15.26 -2.47
N ALA A 328 -22.46 15.78 -1.31
CA ALA A 328 -21.04 16.02 -1.03
C ALA A 328 -20.25 14.71 -0.91
N GLU A 329 -20.83 13.69 -0.27
CA GLU A 329 -20.21 12.38 -0.10
C GLU A 329 -20.04 11.65 -1.44
N VAL A 330 -21.07 11.67 -2.29
CA VAL A 330 -21.00 11.09 -3.65
C VAL A 330 -19.91 11.78 -4.47
N VAL A 331 -19.86 13.12 -4.46
CA VAL A 331 -18.84 13.88 -5.21
C VAL A 331 -17.42 13.66 -4.65
N ALA A 332 -17.26 13.50 -3.33
CA ALA A 332 -15.98 13.16 -2.71
C ALA A 332 -15.53 11.73 -3.08
N LEU A 333 -16.46 10.78 -3.10
CA LEU A 333 -16.19 9.40 -3.51
C LEU A 333 -15.82 9.32 -5.00
N THR A 334 -16.54 10.04 -5.88
CA THR A 334 -16.19 10.09 -7.31
C THR A 334 -14.84 10.78 -7.53
N ALA A 335 -14.54 11.86 -6.82
CA ALA A 335 -13.23 12.51 -6.90
C ALA A 335 -12.08 11.58 -6.44
N ARG A 336 -12.33 10.72 -5.45
CA ARG A 336 -11.35 9.71 -4.98
C ARG A 336 -11.16 8.58 -5.99
N LEU A 337 -12.21 8.18 -6.70
CA LEU A 337 -12.17 7.15 -7.74
C LEU A 337 -11.51 7.66 -9.04
N GLU A 338 -11.71 8.92 -9.39
CA GLU A 338 -11.13 9.55 -10.61
C GLU A 338 -9.66 9.98 -10.44
N GLY A 339 -9.17 10.13 -9.20
CA GLY A 339 -7.77 10.47 -8.91
C GLY A 339 -7.41 11.95 -9.12
N ALA A 340 -6.11 12.26 -9.09
CA ALA A 340 -5.58 13.63 -9.02
C ALA A 340 -5.91 14.53 -10.24
N ASP A 341 -6.24 13.94 -11.39
CA ASP A 341 -6.55 14.66 -12.63
C ASP A 341 -8.06 14.92 -12.84
N SER A 342 -8.90 14.61 -11.85
CA SER A 342 -10.36 14.77 -11.98
C SER A 342 -10.76 16.23 -12.28
N PRO A 343 -11.75 16.45 -13.18
CA PRO A 343 -12.31 17.78 -13.42
C PRO A 343 -12.95 18.38 -12.16
N ILE A 344 -13.36 17.53 -11.22
CA ILE A 344 -13.93 17.91 -9.91
C ILE A 344 -12.88 18.59 -9.03
N ALA A 345 -11.65 18.06 -8.97
CA ALA A 345 -10.56 18.70 -8.21
C ALA A 345 -10.23 20.10 -8.76
N LYS A 346 -10.24 20.27 -10.09
CA LYS A 346 -10.05 21.58 -10.74
C LYS A 346 -11.18 22.56 -10.44
N ALA A 347 -12.43 22.09 -10.46
CA ALA A 347 -13.59 22.91 -10.11
C ALA A 347 -13.62 23.33 -8.64
N LEU A 348 -13.21 22.45 -7.72
CA LEU A 348 -13.13 22.74 -6.28
C LEU A 348 -12.04 23.76 -5.94
N ALA A 349 -10.91 23.74 -6.67
CA ALA A 349 -9.83 24.73 -6.57
C ALA A 349 -10.27 26.10 -7.09
N ALA A 350 -10.94 26.17 -8.25
CA ALA A 350 -11.47 27.42 -8.80
C ALA A 350 -12.57 28.04 -7.92
N SER A 351 -13.37 27.20 -7.24
CA SER A 351 -14.44 27.66 -6.34
C SER A 351 -13.94 28.21 -4.99
N GLY A 352 -12.65 28.08 -4.69
CA GLY A 352 -12.04 28.58 -3.44
C GLY A 352 -11.69 30.08 -3.45
N GLU A 353 -11.68 30.72 -4.62
CA GLU A 353 -11.35 32.15 -4.76
C GLU A 353 -12.56 33.08 -4.68
N ALA A 354 -13.78 32.53 -4.69
CA ALA A 354 -15.01 33.31 -4.54
C ALA A 354 -15.26 33.66 -3.06
N ARG A 355 -14.69 34.78 -2.59
CA ARG A 355 -15.01 35.38 -1.29
C ARG A 355 -16.51 35.68 -1.20
N THR A 356 -17.20 35.05 -0.25
CA THR A 356 -18.59 35.39 0.12
C THR A 356 -18.65 36.75 0.85
N PRO A 357 -19.67 37.59 0.61
CA PRO A 357 -19.85 38.87 1.31
C PRO A 357 -20.21 38.66 2.79
N VAL A 358 -19.85 39.63 3.63
CA VAL A 358 -19.71 39.52 5.10
C VAL A 358 -21.02 39.47 5.90
N ASP A 359 -22.22 39.53 5.32
CA ASP A 359 -23.47 39.73 6.08
C ASP A 359 -24.64 38.75 5.78
N ALA A 360 -24.37 37.46 5.64
CA ALA A 360 -25.43 36.44 5.61
C ALA A 360 -25.10 35.24 6.52
N PRO A 361 -26.10 34.59 7.15
CA PRO A 361 -25.86 33.38 7.94
C PRO A 361 -25.13 32.36 7.06
N ALA A 362 -24.01 31.84 7.55
CA ALA A 362 -23.08 31.00 6.78
C ALA A 362 -23.74 29.68 6.36
N VAL A 363 -24.42 29.68 5.20
CA VAL A 363 -24.88 28.46 4.55
C VAL A 363 -23.65 27.80 3.94
N ILE A 364 -23.20 26.71 4.55
CA ILE A 364 -22.02 25.97 4.12
C ILE A 364 -22.23 25.49 2.68
N SER A 365 -21.39 25.96 1.75
CA SER A 365 -21.49 25.59 0.34
C SER A 365 -21.17 24.10 0.15
N LEU A 366 -21.75 23.48 -0.88
CA LEU A 366 -21.46 22.09 -1.25
C LEU A 366 -19.95 21.89 -1.48
N ALA A 367 -19.28 22.86 -2.10
CA ALA A 367 -17.83 22.82 -2.34
C ALA A 367 -17.02 22.79 -1.03
N ASP A 368 -17.49 23.49 0.00
CA ASP A 368 -16.83 23.51 1.31
C ASP A 368 -17.01 22.17 2.05
N ARG A 369 -18.19 21.54 1.94
CA ARG A 369 -18.45 20.20 2.48
C ARG A 369 -17.58 19.14 1.82
N VAL A 370 -17.45 19.17 0.49
CA VAL A 370 -16.58 18.24 -0.25
C VAL A 370 -15.11 18.42 0.17
N ARG A 371 -14.63 19.66 0.33
CA ARG A 371 -13.26 19.91 0.82
C ARG A 371 -13.05 19.45 2.26
N ALA A 372 -14.05 19.57 3.13
CA ALA A 372 -13.98 19.09 4.51
C ALA A 372 -13.83 17.56 4.56
N LEU A 373 -14.53 16.83 3.68
CA LEU A 373 -14.43 15.37 3.56
C LEU A 373 -13.11 14.88 2.94
N GLN A 374 -12.41 15.73 2.17
CA GLN A 374 -11.11 15.41 1.55
C GLN A 374 -9.91 15.67 2.47
N LYS A 375 -10.07 16.43 3.57
CA LYS A 375 -9.00 16.60 4.56
C LYS A 375 -8.87 15.32 5.40
N PRO A 376 -7.67 14.72 5.50
CA PRO A 376 -7.48 13.59 6.39
C PRO A 376 -7.72 14.03 7.84
N VAL A 377 -8.50 13.24 8.57
CA VAL A 377 -8.71 13.40 10.02
C VAL A 377 -7.34 13.35 10.70
N PRO A 378 -6.95 14.33 11.53
CA PRO A 378 -5.72 14.22 12.31
C PRO A 378 -5.87 13.02 13.26
N ALA A 379 -5.00 12.04 13.09
CA ALA A 379 -4.99 10.85 13.95
C ALA A 379 -4.67 11.28 15.39
N GLU A 380 -5.59 11.01 16.32
CA GLU A 380 -5.32 10.94 17.76
C GLU A 380 -4.76 9.55 18.12
#